data_AF-A0A933RV51-F1
#
_entry.id   AF-A0A933RV51-F1
#
_cell.length_a   1.000
_cell.length_b   1.000
_cell.length_c   1.000
_cell.angle_alpha   90.00
_cell.angle_beta   90.00
_cell.angle_gamma   90.00
#
_symmetry.space_group_name_H-M   'P 1'
#
loop_
_entity.id
_entity.type
_entity.pdbx_description
1 polymer ?
#
loop_
_entity_poly.entity_id
_entity_poly.type
_entity_poly.pdbx_seq_one_letter_code
_entity_poly.pdbx_strand_id
1 'polypeptide(L)'
;MTARTIPMAMLMALGWSSVAAAQDVPGIEICTVEKTMERRTSCLQSNVDFLQKSLDKVRLDQQQKLDAANRQIEALKTALAAMQKTVAQLQAPPKKPEPAAAPAKDTAPAKDSAPPKADAK
;
A
#
# COMPACT_ATOMS: atom_id res chain seq x y z
N MET A 1 21.01 12.30 -15.67
CA MET A 1 20.61 10.89 -15.86
C MET A 1 19.11 10.70 -16.16
N THR A 2 18.28 11.73 -16.06
CA THR A 2 16.81 11.66 -16.24
C THR A 2 16.33 11.72 -17.70
N ALA A 3 17.15 12.21 -18.64
CA ALA A 3 16.73 12.37 -20.03
C ALA A 3 16.61 11.04 -20.82
N ARG A 4 17.24 9.96 -20.35
CA ARG A 4 17.26 8.64 -21.01
C ARG A 4 16.09 7.73 -20.63
N THR A 5 15.37 8.01 -19.54
CA THR A 5 14.27 7.17 -19.04
C THR A 5 12.92 7.53 -19.66
N ILE A 6 12.77 8.76 -20.16
CA ILE A 6 11.56 9.26 -20.82
C ILE A 6 11.19 8.45 -22.09
N PRO A 7 12.11 8.19 -23.04
CA PRO A 7 11.74 7.41 -24.23
C PRO A 7 11.40 5.96 -23.89
N MET A 8 12.03 5.37 -22.88
CA MET A 8 11.78 3.98 -22.44
C MET A 8 10.38 3.82 -21.84
N ALA A 9 9.91 4.80 -21.06
CA ALA A 9 8.55 4.80 -20.50
C ALA A 9 7.47 4.97 -21.59
N MET A 10 7.78 5.74 -22.64
CA MET A 10 6.86 5.97 -23.76
C MET A 10 6.71 4.72 -24.65
N LEU A 11 7.81 3.99 -24.89
CA LEU A 11 7.77 2.71 -25.63
C LEU A 11 6.97 1.61 -24.91
N MET A 12 6.99 1.56 -23.57
CA MET A 12 6.15 0.63 -22.80
C MET A 12 4.65 0.93 -22.92
N ALA A 13 4.26 2.20 -23.01
CA ALA A 13 2.86 2.59 -23.15
C ALA A 13 2.25 2.25 -24.53
N LEU A 14 3.09 2.21 -25.58
CA LEU A 14 2.67 1.92 -26.96
C LEU A 14 2.58 0.41 -27.25
N GLY A 15 3.29 -0.42 -26.49
CA GLY A 15 3.33 -1.89 -26.64
C GLY A 15 2.08 -2.63 -26.12
N TRP A 16 1.20 -1.95 -25.39
CA TRP A 16 -0.05 -2.50 -24.87
C TRP A 16 -1.26 -2.21 -25.76
N SER A 17 -1.05 -1.98 -27.05
CA SER A 17 -2.16 -2.01 -28.02
C SER A 17 -2.70 -3.44 -28.06
N SER A 18 -3.67 -3.71 -27.18
CA SER A 18 -4.37 -4.97 -27.06
C SER A 18 -4.90 -5.39 -28.43
N VAL A 19 -4.42 -6.54 -28.92
CA VAL A 19 -5.19 -7.35 -29.87
C VAL A 19 -6.59 -7.43 -29.31
N ALA A 20 -7.57 -6.90 -30.03
CA ALA A 20 -8.97 -7.07 -29.72
C ALA A 20 -9.33 -8.54 -29.99
N ALA A 21 -8.82 -9.44 -29.15
CA ALA A 21 -9.43 -10.74 -29.01
C ALA A 21 -10.85 -10.46 -28.53
N ALA A 22 -11.84 -10.98 -29.26
CA ALA A 22 -13.20 -10.97 -28.77
C ALA A 22 -13.18 -11.58 -27.36
N GLN A 23 -13.63 -10.82 -26.37
CA GLN A 23 -13.79 -11.35 -25.02
C GLN A 23 -14.93 -12.35 -25.12
N ASP A 24 -14.62 -13.63 -24.88
CA ASP A 24 -15.62 -14.67 -24.95
C ASP A 24 -16.69 -14.37 -23.90
N VAL A 25 -17.94 -14.35 -24.33
CA VAL A 25 -19.08 -14.06 -23.45
C VAL A 25 -19.56 -15.43 -22.96
N PRO A 26 -19.24 -15.82 -21.72
CA PRO A 26 -19.43 -17.21 -21.29
C PRO A 26 -20.89 -17.62 -21.44
N GLY A 27 -21.19 -18.69 -22.18
CA GLY A 27 -22.55 -19.20 -22.37
C GLY A 27 -23.31 -18.57 -23.55
N ILE A 28 -22.72 -17.62 -24.28
CA ILE A 28 -23.35 -17.05 -25.50
C ILE A 28 -23.48 -18.11 -26.60
N GLU A 29 -22.52 -19.04 -26.66
CA GLU A 29 -22.50 -20.20 -27.53
C GLU A 29 -23.69 -21.13 -27.29
N ILE A 30 -24.15 -21.23 -26.04
CA ILE A 30 -25.34 -22.03 -25.69
C ILE A 30 -26.61 -21.26 -26.09
N CYS A 31 -26.68 -19.96 -25.79
CA CYS A 31 -27.86 -19.16 -26.10
C CYS A 31 -28.07 -18.95 -27.61
N THR A 32 -27.02 -19.00 -28.42
CA THR A 32 -27.10 -18.80 -29.88
C THR A 32 -27.47 -20.06 -30.66
N VAL A 33 -27.30 -21.24 -30.06
CA VAL A 33 -27.75 -22.53 -30.65
C VAL A 33 -29.26 -22.75 -30.49
N GLU A 34 -29.91 -22.00 -29.59
CA GLU A 34 -31.34 -22.09 -29.33
C GLU A 34 -32.17 -21.55 -30.52
N LYS A 35 -33.09 -22.39 -31.02
CA LYS A 35 -33.90 -22.08 -32.22
C LYS A 35 -35.22 -21.41 -31.89
N THR A 36 -35.73 -21.62 -30.68
CA THR A 36 -36.99 -20.99 -30.24
C THR A 36 -36.71 -19.58 -29.72
N MET A 37 -37.45 -18.59 -30.23
CA MET A 37 -37.19 -17.19 -29.90
C MET A 37 -37.44 -16.89 -28.42
N GLU A 38 -38.44 -17.50 -27.77
CA GLU A 38 -38.65 -17.34 -26.32
C GLU A 38 -37.47 -17.87 -25.50
N ARG A 39 -36.99 -19.11 -25.76
CA ARG A 39 -35.86 -19.64 -25.00
C ARG A 39 -34.58 -18.86 -25.26
N ARG A 40 -34.30 -18.46 -26.51
CA ARG A 40 -33.12 -17.67 -26.85
C ARG A 40 -33.10 -16.36 -26.06
N THR A 41 -34.24 -15.67 -25.99
CA THR A 41 -34.38 -14.43 -25.22
C THR A 41 -34.17 -14.67 -23.72
N SER A 42 -34.78 -15.72 -23.16
CA SER A 42 -34.61 -16.07 -21.74
C SER A 42 -33.16 -16.46 -21.37
N CYS A 43 -32.47 -17.18 -22.26
CA CYS A 43 -31.08 -17.57 -22.07
C CYS A 43 -30.18 -16.32 -22.07
N LEU A 44 -30.34 -15.45 -23.09
CA LEU A 44 -29.59 -14.20 -23.19
C LEU A 44 -29.84 -13.29 -21.99
N GLN A 45 -31.07 -13.21 -21.48
CA GLN A 45 -31.38 -12.42 -20.28
C GLN A 45 -30.61 -12.93 -19.06
N SER A 46 -30.66 -14.25 -18.80
CA SER A 46 -29.93 -14.84 -17.68
C SER A 46 -28.40 -14.70 -17.82
N ASN A 47 -27.91 -14.69 -19.06
CA ASN A 47 -26.50 -14.45 -19.38
C ASN A 47 -26.08 -13.01 -19.03
N VAL A 48 -26.87 -12.02 -19.46
CA VAL A 48 -26.65 -10.60 -19.12
C VAL A 48 -26.67 -10.39 -17.61
N ASP A 49 -27.63 -10.98 -16.89
CA ASP A 49 -27.70 -10.89 -15.43
C ASP A 49 -26.44 -11.48 -14.76
N PHE A 50 -25.93 -12.60 -15.27
CA PHE A 50 -24.70 -13.21 -14.77
C PHE A 50 -23.47 -12.33 -15.04
N LEU A 51 -23.35 -11.79 -16.25
CA LEU A 51 -22.26 -10.89 -16.63
C LEU A 51 -22.27 -9.64 -15.77
N GLN A 52 -23.44 -9.02 -15.57
CA GLN A 52 -23.56 -7.80 -14.79
C GLN A 52 -23.15 -8.03 -13.34
N LYS A 53 -23.62 -9.12 -12.73
CA LYS A 53 -23.17 -9.54 -11.38
C LYS A 53 -21.67 -9.81 -11.32
N SER A 54 -21.08 -10.37 -12.38
CA SER A 54 -19.65 -10.66 -12.43
C SER A 54 -18.82 -9.38 -12.56
N LEU A 55 -19.25 -8.44 -13.41
CA LEU A 55 -18.62 -7.14 -13.55
C LEU A 55 -18.69 -6.33 -12.25
N ASP A 56 -19.83 -6.35 -11.56
CA ASP A 56 -19.97 -5.67 -10.28
C ASP A 56 -19.04 -6.25 -9.21
N LYS A 57 -18.86 -7.58 -9.16
CA LYS A 57 -17.89 -8.22 -8.26
C LYS A 57 -16.47 -7.77 -8.56
N VAL A 58 -16.05 -7.80 -9.83
CA VAL A 58 -14.71 -7.37 -10.23
C VAL A 58 -14.49 -5.89 -9.94
N ARG A 59 -15.52 -5.05 -10.17
CA ARG A 59 -15.48 -3.62 -9.84
C ARG A 59 -15.27 -3.41 -8.34
N LEU A 60 -16.03 -4.08 -7.48
CA LEU A 60 -15.92 -3.95 -6.04
C LEU A 60 -14.56 -4.43 -5.53
N ASP A 61 -14.07 -5.57 -6.03
CA ASP A 61 -12.74 -6.09 -5.69
C ASP A 61 -11.63 -5.10 -6.07
N GLN A 62 -11.71 -4.50 -7.27
CA GLN A 62 -10.75 -3.47 -7.69
C GLN A 62 -10.84 -2.21 -6.83
N GLN A 63 -12.04 -1.74 -6.49
CA GLN A 63 -12.21 -0.59 -5.60
C GLN A 63 -11.58 -0.86 -4.23
N GLN A 64 -11.81 -2.03 -3.65
CA GLN A 64 -11.19 -2.44 -2.38
C GLN A 64 -9.66 -2.46 -2.47
N LYS A 65 -9.09 -2.96 -3.58
CA LYS A 65 -7.64 -2.94 -3.82
C LYS A 65 -7.09 -1.53 -3.93
N LEU A 66 -7.80 -0.62 -4.62
CA LEU A 66 -7.40 0.78 -4.73
C LEU A 66 -7.44 1.48 -3.36
N ASP A 67 -8.49 1.25 -2.57
CA ASP A 67 -8.60 1.82 -1.22
C ASP A 67 -7.50 1.30 -0.28
N ALA A 68 -7.19 0.00 -0.35
CA ALA A 68 -6.09 -0.59 0.41
C ALA A 68 -4.73 0.00 0.00
N ALA A 69 -4.48 0.15 -1.31
CA ALA A 69 -3.26 0.77 -1.82
C ALA A 69 -3.14 2.24 -1.39
N ASN A 70 -4.23 3.01 -1.43
CA ASN A 70 -4.25 4.39 -0.96
C ASN A 70 -3.89 4.50 0.52
N ARG A 71 -4.40 3.59 1.38
CA ARG A 71 -4.01 3.54 2.79
C ARG A 71 -2.53 3.23 2.99
N GLN A 72 -1.97 2.32 2.18
CA GLN A 72 -0.53 2.02 2.20
C GLN A 72 0.30 3.23 1.76
N ILE A 73 -0.15 3.98 0.76
CA ILE A 73 0.50 5.21 0.30
C ILE A 73 0.54 6.24 1.44
N GLU A 74 -0.57 6.45 2.15
CA GLU A 74 -0.59 7.40 3.28
C GLU A 74 0.33 6.94 4.43
N ALA A 75 0.32 5.66 4.78
CA ALA A 75 1.25 5.12 5.76
C ALA A 75 2.72 5.33 5.34
N LEU A 76 3.07 5.07 4.08
CA LEU A 76 4.41 5.29 3.55
C LEU A 76 4.81 6.77 3.55
N LYS A 77 3.89 7.68 3.21
CA LYS A 77 4.14 9.13 3.28
C LYS A 77 4.47 9.58 4.70
N THR A 78 3.73 9.09 5.70
CA THR A 78 4.01 9.44 7.11
C THR A 78 5.36 8.90 7.58
N ALA A 79 5.71 7.66 7.22
CA ALA A 79 7.01 7.08 7.54
C ALA A 79 8.16 7.85 6.85
N LEU A 80 7.96 8.25 5.59
CA LEU A 80 8.93 9.05 4.84
C LEU A 80 9.14 10.42 5.50
N ALA A 81 8.08 11.10 5.91
CA ALA A 81 8.18 12.38 6.64
C ALA A 81 8.91 12.23 7.98
N ALA A 82 8.64 11.15 8.73
CA ALA A 82 9.35 10.84 9.96
C ALA A 82 10.85 10.60 9.72
N MET A 83 11.19 9.80 8.70
CA MET A 83 12.59 9.57 8.30
C MET A 83 13.28 10.86 7.87
N GLN A 84 12.63 11.70 7.04
CA GLN A 84 13.18 13.01 6.67
C GLN A 84 13.50 13.88 7.89
N LYS A 85 12.64 13.86 8.91
CA LYS A 85 12.89 14.58 10.17
C LYS A 85 14.07 14.00 10.96
N THR A 86 14.27 12.67 10.97
CA THR A 86 15.45 12.06 11.59
C THR A 86 16.73 12.42 10.85
N VAL A 87 16.71 12.40 9.51
CA VAL A 87 17.84 12.81 8.68
C VAL A 87 18.20 14.27 8.93
N ALA A 88 17.21 15.16 9.00
CA ALA A 88 17.44 16.57 9.31
C ALA A 88 18.06 16.78 10.70
N GLN A 89 17.67 16.00 11.70
CA GLN A 89 18.25 16.07 13.05
C GLN A 89 19.70 15.55 13.09
N LEU A 90 20.03 14.51 12.34
CA LEU A 90 21.39 13.96 12.27
C LEU A 90 22.34 14.81 11.42
N GLN A 91 21.84 15.48 10.39
CA GLN A 91 22.61 16.42 9.57
C GLN A 91 22.78 17.79 10.23
N ALA A 92 21.98 18.11 11.25
CA ALA A 92 22.18 19.30 12.04
C ALA A 92 23.55 19.21 12.73
N PRO A 93 24.41 20.24 12.63
CA PRO A 93 25.68 20.25 13.35
C PRO A 93 25.42 20.08 14.84
N PRO A 94 26.31 19.40 15.59
CA PRO A 94 26.14 19.22 17.03
C PRO A 94 25.96 20.60 17.64
N LYS A 95 24.82 20.83 18.31
CA LYS A 95 24.68 21.97 19.21
C LYS A 95 25.82 21.82 20.21
N LYS A 96 26.78 22.76 20.17
CA LYS A 96 27.82 22.88 21.18
C LYS A 96 27.14 22.73 22.54
N PRO A 97 27.64 21.88 23.44
CA PRO A 97 27.10 21.83 24.80
C PRO A 97 27.16 23.27 25.34
N GLU A 98 25.99 23.79 25.73
CA GLU A 98 25.95 24.99 26.55
C GLU A 98 26.86 24.72 27.76
N PRO A 99 27.77 25.63 28.09
CA PRO A 99 28.66 25.44 29.23
C PRO A 99 27.81 25.19 30.46
N ALA A 100 28.00 24.03 31.08
CA ALA A 100 27.49 23.74 32.40
C ALA A 100 27.92 24.89 33.33
N ALA A 101 26.96 25.68 33.79
CA ALA A 101 27.19 26.60 34.88
C ALA A 101 27.58 25.76 36.11
N ALA A 102 28.72 26.17 36.67
CA ALA A 102 29.54 25.62 37.76
C ALA A 102 28.87 24.81 38.90
N PRO A 103 29.67 23.94 39.57
CA PRO A 103 29.24 23.05 40.64
C PRO A 103 28.98 23.78 41.96
N ALA A 104 27.82 23.54 42.57
CA ALA A 104 27.63 23.83 43.98
C ALA A 104 28.21 22.66 44.82
N LYS A 105 29.15 23.04 45.69
CA LYS A 105 29.94 22.21 46.60
C LYS A 105 29.09 21.42 47.58
N ASP A 106 29.62 20.24 47.91
CA ASP A 106 29.64 19.55 49.19
C ASP A 106 28.46 19.70 50.16
N THR A 107 27.78 18.58 50.39
CA THR A 107 27.59 18.07 51.76
C THR A 107 27.26 16.57 51.70
N ALA A 108 28.26 15.74 52.02
CA ALA A 108 28.08 14.41 52.61
C ALA A 108 28.44 14.55 54.12
N PRO A 109 28.08 13.63 55.05
CA PRO A 109 27.83 12.21 54.80
C PRO A 109 26.79 11.52 55.73
N ALA A 110 26.79 10.18 55.66
CA ALA A 110 26.19 9.15 56.54
C ALA A 110 24.76 8.72 56.17
N LYS A 111 24.42 7.44 56.07
CA LYS A 111 25.07 6.20 56.57
C LYS A 111 24.41 4.98 55.90
N ASP A 112 25.21 3.93 55.71
CA ASP A 112 24.86 2.51 55.83
C ASP A 112 23.60 1.95 55.14
N SER A 113 23.80 1.16 54.07
CA SER A 113 23.75 -0.33 54.15
C SER A 113 23.54 -0.95 52.77
N ALA A 114 24.44 -1.87 52.40
CA ALA A 114 24.21 -2.92 51.41
C ALA A 114 24.78 -4.23 51.99
N PRO A 115 24.52 -5.41 51.40
CA PRO A 115 23.27 -6.08 50.99
C PRO A 115 23.21 -7.41 51.82
N PRO A 116 22.86 -8.66 51.39
CA PRO A 116 22.22 -9.22 50.17
C PRO A 116 21.06 -10.21 50.49
N LYS A 117 20.32 -10.76 49.51
CA LYS A 117 20.47 -12.09 48.85
C LYS A 117 19.25 -12.24 47.91
N ALA A 118 19.34 -12.68 46.65
CA ALA A 118 19.77 -13.98 46.12
C ALA A 118 18.80 -15.12 46.46
N ASP A 119 17.88 -15.42 45.55
CA ASP A 119 17.25 -16.72 45.27
C ASP A 119 16.95 -16.67 43.76
N ALA A 120 17.53 -17.44 42.82
CA ALA A 120 17.91 -18.84 42.73
C ALA A 120 16.71 -19.81 42.66
N LYS A 121 16.52 -20.32 41.43
CA LYS A 121 16.09 -21.67 41.05
C LYS A 121 14.63 -21.88 40.66
#